data_AF-A0A2N1NGV0-F1
#
_entry.id   AF-A0A2N1NGV0-F1
#
_cell.length_a   1.000
_cell.length_b   1.000
_cell.length_c   1.000
_cell.angle_alpha   90.00
_cell.angle_beta   90.00
_cell.angle_gamma   90.00
#
_symmetry.space_group_name_H-M   'P 1'
#
loop_
_entity.id
_entity.type
_entity.pdbx_description
1 polymer ?
#
loop_
_entity_poly.entity_id
_entity_poly.type
_entity_poly.pdbx_seq_one_letter_code
_entity_poly.pdbx_strand_id
1 'polypeptide(L)'
;MIITPVTPHLNTFLIITLSKKMDGDTSNIKSLKFQMIVKLCLGCKFKSNFFDWCDACKLKHFKLNYDKSPSGNNEIDNRLKYYYSKSGLSEEFIEWISYEEFKDITHNVVNKETYSALWSKGCICDWNKDKFNWNRKIKKVALVNFEYNIIDFYRVLKEKEQYKLYGISKDPTSHSYILVFDDEVYNQNLCVKCQILSNFFYWCKSCKLNHFQLNYGEFPSGNDEIDNILKDHYYDFISPKELIEWIPYNEFRDIVLTADNKEIYNALWSKGCIYDWDEDKLSWIREVKKVTLVNFKCSINDFNIMVSYNLQYFLKLHLL
;
A
#
# COMPACT_ATOMS: atom_id res chain seq x y z
N MET A 1 -25.64 28.08 -54.09
CA MET A 1 -24.33 27.52 -53.69
C MET A 1 -23.46 28.70 -53.26
N ILE A 2 -22.70 28.56 -52.17
CA ILE A 2 -21.65 29.48 -51.64
C ILE A 2 -22.24 30.73 -50.93
N ILE A 3 -22.32 30.89 -49.58
CA ILE A 3 -21.40 30.68 -48.42
C ILE A 3 -20.16 31.59 -48.55
N THR A 4 -20.10 32.82 -48.02
CA THR A 4 -19.72 33.27 -46.64
C THR A 4 -19.08 34.69 -46.75
N PRO A 5 -18.69 35.42 -45.67
CA PRO A 5 -18.87 35.19 -44.22
C PRO A 5 -19.48 36.38 -43.47
N VAL A 6 -20.18 36.08 -42.36
CA VAL A 6 -20.37 37.03 -41.25
C VAL A 6 -19.38 36.65 -40.16
N THR A 7 -18.57 37.62 -39.75
CA THR A 7 -17.54 37.53 -38.71
C THR A 7 -18.10 37.45 -37.28
N PRO A 8 -17.31 36.98 -36.30
CA PRO A 8 -17.79 36.48 -35.02
C PRO A 8 -17.82 37.59 -33.95
N HIS A 9 -19.00 37.88 -33.39
CA HIS A 9 -19.15 38.81 -32.26
C HIS A 9 -19.75 38.19 -30.97
N LEU A 10 -19.96 36.87 -30.92
CA LEU A 10 -20.67 36.23 -29.80
C LEU A 10 -19.80 35.77 -28.62
N ASN A 11 -18.46 35.77 -28.74
CA ASN A 11 -17.60 35.25 -27.65
C ASN A 11 -17.29 36.25 -26.53
N THR A 12 -17.47 37.56 -26.75
CA THR A 12 -17.05 38.58 -25.76
C THR A 12 -18.19 39.01 -24.83
N PHE A 13 -19.45 38.87 -25.24
CA PHE A 13 -20.60 39.33 -24.46
C PHE A 13 -21.00 38.41 -23.30
N LEU A 14 -20.70 37.10 -23.36
CA LEU A 14 -21.09 36.15 -22.32
C LEU A 14 -20.15 36.17 -21.09
N ILE A 15 -18.96 36.75 -21.21
CA ILE A 15 -17.95 36.78 -20.13
C ILE A 15 -18.22 37.93 -19.13
N ILE A 16 -18.87 39.01 -19.56
CA ILE A 16 -19.02 40.22 -18.74
C ILE A 16 -20.15 40.11 -17.70
N THR A 17 -21.12 39.21 -17.87
CA THR A 17 -22.27 39.11 -16.94
C THR A 17 -22.02 38.21 -15.72
N LEU A 18 -20.89 37.52 -15.64
CA LEU A 18 -20.60 36.58 -14.53
C LEU A 18 -19.67 37.13 -13.43
N SER A 19 -19.19 38.38 -13.53
CA SER A 19 -18.25 38.93 -12.54
C SER A 19 -18.90 39.78 -11.41
N LYS A 20 -20.23 39.87 -11.33
CA LYS A 20 -20.91 40.64 -10.28
C LYS A 20 -21.90 39.79 -9.47
N LYS A 21 -21.35 38.92 -8.61
CA LYS A 21 -21.88 38.36 -7.34
C LYS A 21 -21.45 36.91 -7.18
N MET A 22 -20.23 36.67 -6.71
CA MET A 22 -19.87 35.42 -6.04
C MET A 22 -18.74 35.72 -5.06
N ASP A 23 -19.09 35.89 -3.79
CA ASP A 23 -18.12 35.83 -2.70
C ASP A 23 -17.55 34.40 -2.61
N GLY A 24 -16.23 34.27 -2.68
CA GLY A 24 -15.45 33.29 -1.91
C GLY A 24 -15.41 31.80 -2.30
N ASP A 25 -16.27 31.25 -3.16
CA ASP A 25 -16.25 29.79 -3.42
C ASP A 25 -15.76 29.42 -4.83
N THR A 26 -14.49 29.04 -4.92
CA THR A 26 -13.84 28.59 -6.17
C THR A 26 -14.46 27.31 -6.74
N SER A 27 -15.09 26.47 -5.91
CA SER A 27 -15.76 25.22 -6.33
C SER A 27 -16.95 25.51 -7.25
N ASN A 28 -17.77 26.49 -6.88
CA ASN A 28 -18.95 26.88 -7.67
C ASN A 28 -18.55 27.46 -9.04
N ILE A 29 -17.46 28.24 -9.10
CA ILE A 29 -16.95 28.79 -10.36
C ILE A 29 -16.45 27.67 -11.29
N LYS A 30 -15.72 26.67 -10.76
CA LYS A 30 -15.24 25.51 -11.52
C LYS A 30 -16.42 24.71 -12.09
N SER A 31 -17.45 24.45 -11.27
CA SER A 31 -18.67 23.77 -11.68
C SER A 31 -19.40 24.54 -12.80
N LEU A 32 -19.68 25.84 -12.62
CA LEU A 32 -20.37 26.66 -13.63
C LEU A 32 -19.63 26.70 -14.97
N LYS A 33 -18.31 26.89 -14.94
CA LYS A 33 -17.47 26.83 -16.15
C LYS A 33 -17.61 25.49 -16.85
N PHE A 34 -17.64 24.41 -16.07
CA PHE A 34 -17.76 23.06 -16.61
C PHE A 34 -19.14 22.76 -17.19
N GLN A 35 -20.22 23.24 -16.56
CA GLN A 35 -21.58 23.15 -17.11
C GLN A 35 -21.68 23.74 -18.52
N MET A 36 -21.05 24.90 -18.75
CA MET A 36 -21.01 25.52 -20.08
C MET A 36 -20.32 24.62 -21.12
N ILE A 37 -19.22 23.97 -20.73
CA ILE A 37 -18.45 23.07 -21.60
C ILE A 37 -19.29 21.88 -22.04
N VAL A 38 -19.99 21.25 -21.09
CA VAL A 38 -20.83 20.08 -21.38
C VAL A 38 -22.02 20.45 -22.28
N LYS A 39 -22.66 21.60 -22.01
CA LYS A 39 -23.78 22.12 -22.83
C LYS A 39 -23.38 22.37 -24.29
N LEU A 40 -22.14 22.77 -24.54
CA LEU A 40 -21.61 22.98 -25.89
C LEU A 40 -21.20 21.68 -26.60
N CYS A 41 -20.99 20.59 -25.87
CA CYS A 41 -20.60 19.30 -26.46
C CYS A 41 -21.82 18.57 -27.04
N LEU A 42 -21.88 18.41 -28.37
CA LEU A 42 -23.00 17.73 -29.04
C LEU A 42 -23.30 16.31 -28.50
N GLY A 43 -22.26 15.57 -28.09
CA GLY A 43 -22.40 14.23 -27.52
C GLY A 43 -22.72 14.17 -26.04
N CYS A 44 -22.53 15.27 -25.28
CA CYS A 44 -22.74 15.29 -23.82
C CYS A 44 -23.88 16.21 -23.38
N LYS A 45 -24.39 17.10 -24.25
CA LYS A 45 -25.38 18.14 -23.91
C LYS A 45 -26.65 17.64 -23.20
N PHE A 46 -27.04 16.38 -23.39
CA PHE A 46 -28.23 15.77 -22.78
C PHE A 46 -27.91 14.70 -21.73
N LYS A 47 -26.62 14.44 -21.47
CA LYS A 47 -26.19 13.39 -20.55
C LYS A 47 -26.07 13.97 -19.15
N SER A 48 -26.91 13.52 -18.24
CA SER A 48 -26.90 13.95 -16.84
C SER A 48 -25.87 13.20 -15.99
N ASN A 49 -25.49 11.99 -16.40
CA ASN A 49 -24.51 11.16 -15.72
C ASN A 49 -23.09 11.42 -16.26
N PHE A 50 -22.15 11.70 -15.36
CA PHE A 50 -20.74 11.89 -15.67
C PHE A 50 -20.15 10.72 -16.47
N PHE A 51 -20.51 9.49 -16.11
CA PHE A 51 -19.90 8.29 -16.68
C PHE A 51 -20.23 8.10 -18.17
N ASP A 52 -21.35 8.68 -18.63
CA ASP A 52 -21.77 8.63 -20.03
C ASP A 52 -21.09 9.69 -20.90
N TRP A 53 -20.38 10.65 -20.31
CA TRP A 53 -19.73 11.72 -21.07
C TRP A 53 -18.55 11.23 -21.91
N CYS A 54 -18.22 12.00 -22.95
CA CYS A 54 -17.01 11.72 -23.72
C CYS A 54 -15.75 12.00 -22.89
N ASP A 55 -14.67 11.26 -23.19
CA ASP A 55 -13.38 11.38 -22.53
C ASP A 55 -12.87 12.83 -22.49
N ALA A 56 -13.07 13.59 -23.58
CA ALA A 56 -12.65 14.98 -23.65
C ALA A 56 -13.34 15.87 -22.59
N CYS A 57 -14.64 15.66 -22.33
CA CYS A 57 -15.37 16.37 -21.28
C CYS A 57 -14.91 15.90 -19.89
N LYS A 58 -14.75 14.58 -19.68
CA LYS A 58 -14.24 14.01 -18.41
C LYS A 58 -12.85 14.58 -18.07
N LEU A 59 -11.92 14.58 -19.03
CA LEU A 59 -10.57 15.12 -18.84
C LEU A 59 -10.54 16.64 -18.64
N LYS A 60 -11.50 17.37 -19.22
CA LYS A 60 -11.63 18.81 -18.96
C LYS A 60 -12.14 19.09 -17.55
N HIS A 61 -13.05 18.26 -17.04
CA HIS A 61 -13.47 18.30 -15.63
C HIS A 61 -12.28 18.00 -14.70
N PHE A 62 -11.51 16.95 -14.99
CA PHE A 62 -10.28 16.62 -14.26
C PHE A 62 -9.35 17.84 -14.17
N LYS A 63 -9.05 18.47 -15.31
CA LYS A 63 -8.16 19.65 -15.37
C LYS A 63 -8.69 20.84 -14.57
N LEU A 64 -10.01 21.06 -14.54
CA LEU A 64 -10.59 22.13 -13.73
C LEU A 64 -10.45 21.86 -12.23
N ASN A 65 -10.50 20.58 -11.82
CA ASN A 65 -10.43 20.19 -10.42
C ASN A 65 -8.99 20.13 -9.90
N TYR A 66 -8.07 19.50 -10.65
CA TYR A 66 -6.74 19.13 -10.20
C TYR A 66 -5.58 19.80 -10.97
N ASP A 67 -5.87 20.71 -11.90
CA ASP A 67 -4.88 21.28 -12.83
C ASP A 67 -4.30 20.26 -13.84
N LYS A 68 -3.30 20.69 -14.63
CA LYS A 68 -2.74 19.91 -15.74
C LYS A 68 -1.83 18.76 -15.27
N SER A 69 -1.09 19.01 -14.19
CA SER A 69 -0.10 18.10 -13.61
C SER A 69 -0.15 18.19 -12.08
N PRO A 70 -1.22 17.70 -11.45
CA PRO A 70 -1.40 17.81 -10.00
C PRO A 70 -0.23 17.23 -9.20
N SER A 71 0.31 16.08 -9.64
CA SER A 71 1.35 15.38 -8.88
C SER A 71 2.77 15.88 -9.15
N GLY A 72 2.95 16.60 -10.27
CA GLY A 72 4.27 16.90 -10.83
C GLY A 72 5.00 15.68 -11.40
N ASN A 73 4.33 14.54 -11.58
CA ASN A 73 4.86 13.34 -12.21
C ASN A 73 3.95 12.89 -13.35
N ASN A 74 4.49 12.92 -14.57
CA ASN A 74 3.74 12.59 -15.79
C ASN A 74 3.13 11.19 -15.76
N GLU A 75 3.81 10.21 -15.19
CA GLU A 75 3.33 8.83 -15.15
C GLU A 75 2.12 8.70 -14.22
N ILE A 76 2.21 9.26 -13.01
CA ILE A 76 1.09 9.32 -12.06
C ILE A 76 -0.08 10.08 -12.67
N ASP A 77 0.17 11.28 -13.24
CA ASP A 77 -0.88 12.11 -13.82
C ASP A 77 -1.57 11.44 -15.01
N ASN A 78 -0.84 10.68 -15.83
CA ASN A 78 -1.40 9.91 -16.93
C ASN A 78 -2.30 8.77 -16.41
N ARG A 79 -1.91 8.09 -15.33
CA ARG A 79 -2.73 7.05 -14.71
C ARG A 79 -3.99 7.63 -14.06
N LEU A 80 -3.87 8.74 -13.34
CA LEU A 80 -5.02 9.46 -12.80
C LEU A 80 -6.01 9.84 -13.90
N LYS A 81 -5.54 10.42 -15.01
CA LYS A 81 -6.37 10.76 -16.18
C LYS A 81 -7.01 9.54 -16.82
N TYR A 82 -6.28 8.42 -16.91
CA TYR A 82 -6.78 7.17 -17.45
C TYR A 82 -7.95 6.66 -16.61
N TYR A 83 -7.79 6.46 -15.30
CA TYR A 83 -8.89 6.04 -14.42
C TYR A 83 -10.04 7.04 -14.49
N TYR A 84 -9.74 8.34 -14.36
CA TYR A 84 -10.77 9.38 -14.38
C TYR A 84 -11.64 9.39 -15.65
N SER A 85 -11.07 9.08 -16.81
CA SER A 85 -11.79 9.07 -18.09
C SER A 85 -12.47 7.73 -18.38
N LYS A 86 -11.83 6.62 -18.00
CA LYS A 86 -12.28 5.27 -18.35
C LYS A 86 -13.20 4.64 -17.32
N SER A 87 -13.22 5.15 -16.09
CA SER A 87 -14.09 4.60 -15.06
C SER A 87 -15.56 4.66 -15.46
N GLY A 88 -16.27 3.56 -15.19
CA GLY A 88 -17.72 3.43 -15.35
C GLY A 88 -18.50 3.75 -14.07
N LEU A 89 -17.82 3.73 -12.92
CA LEU A 89 -18.38 3.94 -11.59
C LEU A 89 -17.46 4.79 -10.72
N SER A 90 -18.00 5.34 -9.63
CA SER A 90 -17.30 6.23 -8.69
C SER A 90 -16.20 5.53 -7.91
N GLU A 91 -16.43 4.27 -7.57
CA GLU A 91 -15.55 3.40 -6.77
C GLU A 91 -14.28 3.02 -7.52
N GLU A 92 -14.26 3.20 -8.84
CA GLU A 92 -13.10 2.89 -9.69
C GLU A 92 -12.06 4.03 -9.71
N PHE A 93 -12.41 5.22 -9.20
CA PHE A 93 -11.51 6.37 -9.23
C PHE A 93 -10.33 6.23 -8.28
N ILE A 94 -9.21 6.77 -8.74
CA ILE A 94 -8.06 7.12 -7.91
C ILE A 94 -7.92 8.63 -8.00
N GLU A 95 -8.07 9.31 -6.86
CA GLU A 95 -8.06 10.76 -6.78
C GLU A 95 -6.64 11.30 -6.58
N TRP A 96 -6.37 12.49 -7.13
CA TRP A 96 -5.32 13.32 -6.57
C TRP A 96 -5.88 14.06 -5.35
N ILE A 97 -5.20 13.95 -4.21
CA ILE A 97 -5.68 14.52 -2.95
C ILE A 97 -4.65 15.55 -2.48
N SER A 98 -5.10 16.80 -2.30
CA SER A 98 -4.23 17.84 -1.75
C SER A 98 -3.87 17.49 -0.30
N TYR A 99 -2.59 17.56 0.04
CA TYR A 99 -2.11 17.19 1.38
C TYR A 99 -2.78 18.01 2.49
N GLU A 100 -3.14 19.27 2.20
CA GLU A 100 -3.81 20.17 3.15
C GLU A 100 -5.20 19.70 3.59
N GLU A 101 -5.79 18.74 2.86
CA GLU A 101 -7.10 18.15 3.15
C GLU A 101 -7.06 17.14 4.29
N PHE A 102 -5.88 16.66 4.68
CA PHE A 102 -5.70 15.78 5.83
C PHE A 102 -5.61 16.57 7.13
N LYS A 103 -6.44 16.18 8.10
CA LYS A 103 -6.50 16.73 9.45
C LYS A 103 -6.22 15.64 10.48
N ASP A 104 -5.83 16.05 11.68
CA ASP A 104 -5.60 15.16 12.82
C ASP A 104 -4.71 13.97 12.47
N ILE A 105 -3.58 14.25 11.80
CA ILE A 105 -2.63 13.24 11.37
C ILE A 105 -1.94 12.66 12.61
N THR A 106 -2.12 11.36 12.84
CA THR A 106 -1.54 10.62 13.97
C THR A 106 -0.85 9.35 13.48
N HIS A 107 0.19 8.89 14.16
CA HIS A 107 0.77 7.58 13.87
C HIS A 107 -0.27 6.47 14.06
N ASN A 108 -0.23 5.48 13.17
CA ASN A 108 -1.06 4.29 13.33
C ASN A 108 -0.50 3.44 14.49
N VAL A 109 -1.39 2.97 15.37
CA VAL A 109 -1.04 2.17 16.56
C VAL A 109 -0.36 0.85 16.18
N VAL A 110 -0.71 0.29 15.01
CA VAL A 110 -0.18 -0.98 14.49
C VAL A 110 1.16 -0.80 13.79
N ASN A 111 1.35 0.31 13.07
CA ASN A 111 2.58 0.59 12.35
C ASN A 111 2.99 2.06 12.48
N LYS A 112 4.07 2.29 13.24
CA LYS A 112 4.68 3.61 13.46
C LYS A 112 5.10 4.30 12.14
N GLU A 113 5.29 3.56 11.06
CA GLU A 113 5.66 4.09 9.73
C GLU A 113 4.45 4.44 8.85
N THR A 114 3.23 4.23 9.34
CA THR A 114 1.98 4.68 8.67
C THR A 114 1.24 5.67 9.55
N TYR A 115 0.46 6.54 8.92
CA TYR A 115 -0.34 7.54 9.62
C TYR A 115 -1.82 7.32 9.35
N SER A 116 -2.67 7.64 10.32
CA SER A 116 -4.10 7.80 10.11
C SER A 116 -4.43 9.28 10.12
N ALA A 117 -5.39 9.68 9.30
CA ALA A 117 -5.84 11.08 9.20
C ALA A 117 -7.33 11.16 8.88
N LEU A 118 -7.94 12.30 9.21
CA LEU A 118 -9.26 12.67 8.73
C LEU A 118 -9.14 13.38 7.38
N TRP A 119 -9.74 12.83 6.33
CA TRP A 119 -9.82 13.49 5.03
C TRP A 119 -11.03 14.44 4.99
N SER A 120 -10.77 15.74 5.14
CA SER A 120 -11.80 16.77 5.34
C SER A 120 -12.74 16.98 4.15
N LYS A 121 -12.26 16.82 2.90
CA LYS A 121 -13.15 16.86 1.72
C LYS A 121 -13.83 15.52 1.46
N GLY A 122 -13.21 14.42 1.88
CA GLY A 122 -13.76 13.08 1.75
C GLY A 122 -13.70 12.49 0.34
N CYS A 123 -13.99 11.19 0.25
CA CYS A 123 -13.95 10.43 -0.99
C CYS A 123 -15.16 10.73 -1.88
N ILE A 124 -14.97 10.61 -3.20
CA ILE A 124 -16.08 10.63 -4.17
C ILE A 124 -17.04 9.46 -3.88
N CYS A 125 -18.35 9.76 -3.84
CA CYS A 125 -19.39 8.76 -3.62
C CYS A 125 -20.24 8.53 -4.87
N ASP A 126 -20.71 9.61 -5.48
CA ASP A 126 -21.58 9.57 -6.65
C ASP A 126 -21.61 10.94 -7.36
N TRP A 127 -22.21 10.96 -8.55
CA TRP A 127 -22.30 12.16 -9.39
C TRP A 127 -23.57 12.97 -9.12
N ASN A 128 -23.41 14.25 -8.78
CA ASN A 128 -24.52 15.19 -8.63
C ASN A 128 -24.79 15.94 -9.94
N LYS A 129 -25.85 15.54 -10.65
CA LYS A 129 -26.24 16.14 -11.94
C LYS A 129 -26.66 17.60 -11.85
N ASP A 130 -27.18 18.06 -10.71
CA ASP A 130 -27.67 19.43 -10.57
C ASP A 130 -26.51 20.39 -10.28
N LYS A 131 -25.58 19.94 -9.42
CA LYS A 131 -24.35 20.68 -9.11
C LYS A 131 -23.28 20.52 -10.17
N PHE A 132 -23.43 19.58 -11.11
CA PHE A 132 -22.37 19.14 -12.02
C PHE A 132 -21.04 18.92 -11.28
N ASN A 133 -21.09 18.22 -10.15
CA ASN A 133 -19.93 17.95 -9.33
C ASN A 133 -20.11 16.65 -8.53
N TRP A 134 -19.05 16.17 -7.90
CA TRP A 134 -19.09 14.97 -7.06
C TRP A 134 -19.76 15.25 -5.71
N ASN A 135 -20.63 14.35 -5.28
CA ASN A 135 -20.97 14.22 -3.87
C ASN A 135 -19.79 13.53 -3.16
N ARG A 136 -19.46 14.00 -1.95
CA ARG A 136 -18.31 13.51 -1.17
C ARG A 136 -18.72 13.12 0.24
N LYS A 137 -17.99 12.16 0.82
CA LYS A 137 -18.17 11.70 2.19
C LYS A 137 -16.85 11.73 2.94
N ILE A 138 -16.82 12.44 4.06
CA ILE A 138 -15.66 12.49 4.95
C ILE A 138 -15.28 11.08 5.39
N LYS A 139 -13.98 10.80 5.39
CA LYS A 139 -13.43 9.48 5.70
C LYS A 139 -12.21 9.61 6.59
N LYS A 140 -12.05 8.63 7.48
CA LYS A 140 -10.76 8.34 8.10
C LYS A 140 -9.95 7.50 7.11
N VAL A 141 -8.70 7.87 6.90
CA VAL A 141 -7.83 7.26 5.90
C VAL A 141 -6.49 6.89 6.49
N ALA A 142 -5.91 5.81 5.96
CA ALA A 142 -4.53 5.43 6.21
C ALA A 142 -3.64 6.07 5.13
N LEU A 143 -2.61 6.77 5.58
CA LEU A 143 -1.59 7.42 4.75
C LEU A 143 -0.32 6.58 4.79
N VAL A 144 0.09 6.10 3.61
CA VAL A 144 1.25 5.24 3.45
C VAL A 144 2.28 5.96 2.59
N ASN A 145 3.43 6.29 3.19
CA ASN A 145 4.54 6.87 2.45
C ASN A 145 5.04 5.87 1.40
N PHE A 146 5.17 6.36 0.17
CA PHE A 146 5.51 5.58 -1.00
C PHE A 146 6.74 6.18 -1.68
N GLU A 147 7.84 5.43 -1.62
CA GLU A 147 9.03 5.70 -2.41
C GLU A 147 8.73 5.32 -3.86
N TYR A 148 8.41 6.33 -4.66
CA TYR A 148 7.92 6.09 -6.00
C TYR A 148 8.95 5.36 -6.86
N ASN A 149 8.56 4.16 -7.28
CA ASN A 149 9.08 3.52 -8.47
C ASN A 149 7.91 2.97 -9.27
N ILE A 150 8.15 2.82 -10.57
CA ILE A 150 7.09 2.50 -11.52
C ILE A 150 6.50 1.10 -11.29
N ILE A 151 7.33 0.12 -10.92
CA ILE A 151 6.91 -1.29 -10.77
C ILE A 151 5.94 -1.41 -9.58
N ASP A 152 6.34 -0.89 -8.43
CA ASP A 152 5.51 -0.95 -7.23
C ASP A 152 4.23 -0.13 -7.39
N PHE A 153 4.30 1.00 -8.10
CA PHE A 153 3.12 1.80 -8.38
C PHE A 153 2.08 0.99 -9.17
N TYR A 154 2.48 0.28 -10.22
CA TYR A 154 1.57 -0.58 -10.96
C TYR A 154 0.98 -1.72 -10.11
N ARG A 155 1.77 -2.27 -9.18
CA ARG A 155 1.31 -3.31 -8.27
C ARG A 155 0.23 -2.78 -7.32
N VAL A 156 0.43 -1.61 -6.74
CA VAL A 156 -0.58 -0.90 -5.94
C VAL A 156 -1.88 -0.72 -6.73
N LEU A 157 -1.77 -0.28 -7.99
CA LEU A 157 -2.94 -0.04 -8.84
C LEU A 157 -3.70 -1.32 -9.19
N LYS A 158 -3.00 -2.46 -9.30
CA LYS A 158 -3.62 -3.77 -9.55
C LYS A 158 -4.50 -4.21 -8.38
N GLU A 159 -4.03 -3.97 -7.15
CA GLU A 159 -4.72 -4.39 -5.92
C GLU A 159 -5.58 -3.26 -5.29
N LYS A 160 -5.82 -2.17 -6.02
CA LYS A 160 -6.50 -0.96 -5.52
C LYS A 160 -7.88 -1.26 -4.91
N GLU A 161 -8.60 -2.25 -5.43
CA GLU A 161 -9.95 -2.61 -4.98
C GLU A 161 -9.91 -3.44 -3.70
N GLN A 162 -8.98 -4.39 -3.61
CA GLN A 162 -8.75 -5.20 -2.42
C GLN A 162 -8.45 -4.32 -1.21
N TYR A 163 -7.62 -3.29 -1.39
CA TYR A 163 -7.19 -2.41 -0.31
C TYR A 163 -7.98 -1.09 -0.21
N LYS A 164 -9.01 -0.89 -1.04
CA LYS A 164 -9.77 0.37 -1.14
C LYS A 164 -8.86 1.61 -1.17
N LEU A 165 -8.02 1.67 -2.19
CA LEU A 165 -7.20 2.85 -2.48
C LEU A 165 -8.09 3.99 -2.98
N TYR A 166 -8.15 5.08 -2.22
CA TYR A 166 -8.87 6.29 -2.62
C TYR A 166 -8.08 7.18 -3.56
N GLY A 167 -6.76 7.27 -3.36
CA GLY A 167 -5.99 8.26 -4.08
C GLY A 167 -4.52 8.34 -3.73
N ILE A 168 -3.91 9.36 -4.31
CA ILE A 168 -2.49 9.67 -4.20
C ILE A 168 -2.38 11.12 -3.73
N SER A 169 -1.48 11.36 -2.79
CA SER A 169 -1.07 12.69 -2.35
C SER A 169 0.46 12.81 -2.43
N LYS A 170 0.97 13.98 -2.05
CA LYS A 170 2.39 14.23 -1.95
C LYS A 170 2.64 15.14 -0.76
N ASP A 171 3.51 14.69 0.14
CA ASP A 171 3.93 15.49 1.27
C ASP A 171 4.69 16.72 0.78
N PRO A 172 4.26 17.95 1.09
CA PRO A 172 4.97 19.16 0.69
C PRO A 172 6.36 19.28 1.34
N THR A 173 6.61 18.57 2.45
CA THR A 173 7.88 18.64 3.19
C THR A 173 8.89 17.64 2.62
N SER A 174 8.61 16.34 2.72
CA SER A 174 9.52 15.30 2.24
C SER A 174 9.51 15.12 0.72
N HIS A 175 8.51 15.68 0.03
CA HIS A 175 8.24 15.47 -1.40
C HIS A 175 7.96 14.00 -1.78
N SER A 176 7.81 13.11 -0.79
CA SER A 176 7.41 11.72 -0.98
C SER A 176 5.94 11.64 -1.38
N TYR A 177 5.63 10.66 -2.22
CA TYR A 177 4.23 10.36 -2.53
C TYR A 177 3.59 9.61 -1.38
N ILE A 178 2.29 9.79 -1.23
CA ILE A 178 1.49 9.14 -0.19
C ILE A 178 0.35 8.42 -0.89
N LEU A 179 0.20 7.13 -0.60
CA LEU A 179 -0.97 6.36 -0.97
C LEU A 179 -2.03 6.49 0.13
N VAL A 180 -3.28 6.69 -0.28
CA VAL A 180 -4.39 7.00 0.64
C VAL A 180 -5.40 5.87 0.58
N PHE A 181 -5.48 5.07 1.64
CA PHE A 181 -6.36 3.91 1.75
C PHE A 181 -7.48 4.14 2.75
N ASP A 182 -8.54 3.35 2.66
CA ASP A 182 -9.54 3.28 3.73
C ASP A 182 -8.92 2.71 5.02
N ASP A 183 -9.11 3.43 6.14
CA ASP A 183 -8.51 3.07 7.44
C ASP A 183 -9.14 1.80 8.05
N GLU A 184 -10.37 1.44 7.68
CA GLU A 184 -11.10 0.29 8.26
C GLU A 184 -10.82 -1.03 7.52
N VAL A 185 -10.57 -0.98 6.21
CA VAL A 185 -10.23 -2.19 5.41
C VAL A 185 -8.80 -2.65 5.62
N TYR A 186 -7.98 -1.83 6.27
CA TYR A 186 -6.62 -2.16 6.62
C TYR A 186 -6.55 -3.40 7.53
N ASN A 187 -5.92 -4.48 7.04
CA ASN A 187 -5.66 -5.69 7.82
C ASN A 187 -4.72 -5.37 8.99
N GLN A 188 -5.16 -5.64 10.22
CA GLN A 188 -4.43 -5.29 11.45
C GLN A 188 -3.08 -6.02 11.59
N ASN A 189 -2.84 -7.10 10.85
CA ASN A 189 -1.64 -7.92 11.05
C ASN A 189 -0.45 -7.51 10.18
N LEU A 190 -0.67 -6.93 8.99
CA LEU A 190 0.38 -6.49 8.08
C LEU A 190 0.03 -5.09 7.55
N CYS A 191 1.01 -4.21 7.40
CA CYS A 191 0.74 -2.92 6.79
C CYS A 191 0.59 -3.04 5.28
N VAL A 192 -0.24 -2.18 4.68
CA VAL A 192 -0.52 -2.20 3.24
C VAL A 192 0.75 -2.06 2.42
N LYS A 193 1.75 -1.30 2.89
CA LYS A 193 3.07 -1.24 2.26
C LYS A 193 3.71 -2.64 2.17
N CYS A 194 3.70 -3.40 3.26
CA CYS A 194 4.26 -4.75 3.29
C CYS A 194 3.42 -5.76 2.49
N GLN A 195 2.10 -5.62 2.52
CA GLN A 195 1.18 -6.47 1.75
C GLN A 195 1.31 -6.24 0.24
N ILE A 196 1.52 -4.97 -0.19
CA ILE A 196 1.62 -4.62 -1.60
C ILE A 196 3.05 -4.72 -2.12
N LEU A 197 4.07 -4.23 -1.40
CA LEU A 197 5.44 -4.16 -1.91
C LEU A 197 6.18 -5.52 -1.91
N SER A 198 5.47 -6.60 -1.56
CA SER A 198 5.71 -8.06 -1.75
C SER A 198 7.04 -8.67 -1.30
N ASN A 199 8.12 -7.90 -1.19
CA ASN A 199 9.41 -8.39 -0.77
C ASN A 199 9.53 -8.28 0.77
N PHE A 200 9.49 -9.44 1.42
CA PHE A 200 9.58 -9.59 2.86
C PHE A 200 10.79 -8.88 3.48
N PHE A 201 11.92 -8.85 2.80
CA PHE A 201 13.16 -8.26 3.33
C PHE A 201 13.03 -6.75 3.57
N TYR A 202 12.19 -6.08 2.80
CA TYR A 202 11.87 -4.65 2.94
C TYR A 202 10.65 -4.39 3.82
N TRP A 203 10.09 -5.40 4.48
CA TRP A 203 8.99 -5.19 5.41
C TRP A 203 9.44 -4.40 6.64
N CYS A 204 8.55 -3.54 7.11
CA CYS A 204 8.78 -2.81 8.36
C CYS A 204 8.88 -3.78 9.54
N LYS A 205 9.55 -3.34 10.62
CA LYS A 205 9.83 -4.18 11.80
C LYS A 205 8.57 -4.80 12.40
N SER A 206 7.49 -4.03 12.52
CA SER A 206 6.23 -4.55 13.07
C SER A 206 5.63 -5.65 12.19
N CYS A 207 5.70 -5.54 10.87
CA CYS A 207 5.20 -6.58 9.96
C CYS A 207 6.04 -7.86 10.02
N LYS A 208 7.37 -7.74 10.10
CA LYS A 208 8.24 -8.91 10.29
C LYS A 208 7.96 -9.59 11.62
N LEU A 209 7.77 -8.83 12.70
CA LEU A 209 7.43 -9.37 14.02
C LEU A 209 6.03 -10.00 14.08
N ASN A 210 5.02 -9.37 13.48
CA ASN A 210 3.68 -9.96 13.38
C ASN A 210 3.72 -11.26 12.57
N HIS A 211 4.46 -11.27 11.47
CA HIS A 211 4.68 -12.48 10.69
C HIS A 211 5.39 -13.58 11.50
N PHE A 212 6.39 -13.22 12.31
CA PHE A 212 7.03 -14.14 13.25
C PHE A 212 6.02 -14.72 14.23
N GLN A 213 5.24 -13.87 14.90
CA GLN A 213 4.24 -14.28 15.89
C GLN A 213 3.16 -15.19 15.30
N LEU A 214 2.69 -14.91 14.08
CA LEU A 214 1.71 -15.75 13.39
C LEU A 214 2.25 -17.15 13.04
N ASN A 215 3.55 -17.27 12.76
CA ASN A 215 4.15 -18.54 12.35
C ASN A 215 4.71 -19.36 13.51
N TYR A 216 5.23 -18.71 14.56
CA TYR A 216 5.96 -19.35 15.64
C TYR A 216 5.28 -19.19 17.01
N GLY A 217 4.32 -18.28 17.15
CA GLY A 217 3.77 -17.86 18.43
C GLY A 217 4.59 -16.74 19.09
N GLU A 218 4.15 -16.30 20.27
CA GLU A 218 4.80 -15.20 20.98
C GLU A 218 6.11 -15.63 21.64
N PHE A 219 6.16 -16.88 22.15
CA PHE A 219 7.29 -17.46 22.87
C PHE A 219 7.54 -18.89 22.40
N PRO A 220 8.03 -19.07 21.16
CA PRO A 220 8.16 -20.39 20.55
C PRO A 220 9.02 -21.37 21.36
N SER A 221 10.07 -20.87 22.03
CA SER A 221 10.99 -21.70 22.82
C SER A 221 10.57 -21.86 24.28
N GLY A 222 9.69 -20.99 24.79
CA GLY A 222 9.37 -20.90 26.21
C GLY A 222 10.52 -20.32 27.06
N ASN A 223 11.56 -19.75 26.41
CA ASN A 223 12.67 -19.07 27.06
C ASN A 223 12.76 -17.64 26.52
N ASP A 224 12.45 -16.66 27.37
CA ASP A 224 12.37 -15.25 26.99
C ASP A 224 13.64 -14.71 26.34
N GLU A 225 14.82 -15.15 26.80
CA GLU A 225 16.11 -14.69 26.26
C GLU A 225 16.36 -15.23 24.84
N ILE A 226 16.09 -16.52 24.61
CA ILE A 226 16.19 -17.14 23.28
C ILE A 226 15.14 -16.53 22.35
N ASP A 227 13.91 -16.35 22.82
CA ASP A 227 12.82 -15.79 22.02
C ASP A 227 13.10 -14.34 21.63
N ASN A 228 13.73 -13.55 22.51
CA ASN A 228 14.18 -12.19 22.17
C ASN A 228 15.27 -12.20 21.11
N ILE A 229 16.29 -13.06 21.21
CA ILE A 229 17.33 -13.17 20.18
C ILE A 229 16.74 -13.62 18.84
N LEU A 230 15.79 -14.57 18.84
CA LEU A 230 15.10 -15.02 17.64
C LEU A 230 14.30 -13.88 17.00
N LYS A 231 13.51 -13.15 17.79
CA LYS A 231 12.77 -11.97 17.30
C LYS A 231 13.72 -10.92 16.75
N ASP A 232 14.85 -10.70 17.44
CA ASP A 232 15.84 -9.70 17.05
C ASP A 232 16.48 -10.02 15.71
N HIS A 233 16.93 -11.27 15.58
CA HIS A 233 17.47 -11.80 14.33
C HIS A 233 16.41 -11.79 13.21
N TYR A 234 15.16 -12.13 13.50
CA TYR A 234 14.08 -12.20 12.51
C TYR A 234 13.69 -10.84 11.93
N TYR A 235 13.89 -9.72 12.66
CA TYR A 235 13.62 -8.41 12.06
C TYR A 235 14.81 -7.87 11.25
N ASP A 236 16.05 -8.21 11.61
CA ASP A 236 17.28 -7.63 11.02
C ASP A 236 17.85 -8.40 9.81
N PHE A 237 17.47 -9.67 9.60
CA PHE A 237 18.06 -10.44 8.51
C PHE A 237 17.74 -9.87 7.11
N ILE A 238 18.73 -9.98 6.22
CA ILE A 238 18.71 -9.40 4.87
C ILE A 238 18.62 -10.51 3.79
N SER A 239 18.88 -11.76 4.16
CA SER A 239 18.88 -12.91 3.24
C SER A 239 18.28 -14.16 3.89
N PRO A 240 17.51 -14.99 3.15
CA PRO A 240 16.96 -16.24 3.70
C PRO A 240 18.03 -17.18 4.25
N LYS A 241 19.25 -17.12 3.71
CA LYS A 241 20.38 -17.96 4.13
C LYS A 241 20.93 -17.58 5.50
N GLU A 242 20.70 -16.35 5.95
CA GLU A 242 21.16 -15.87 7.25
C GLU A 242 20.14 -16.15 8.35
N LEU A 243 18.87 -16.39 7.97
CA LEU A 243 17.77 -16.53 8.91
C LEU A 243 17.95 -17.72 9.86
N ILE A 244 17.95 -17.42 11.16
CA ILE A 244 17.84 -18.43 12.22
C ILE A 244 16.36 -18.74 12.43
N GLU A 245 15.98 -20.00 12.19
CA GLU A 245 14.62 -20.49 12.36
C GLU A 245 14.44 -21.18 13.72
N TRP A 246 13.33 -20.89 14.39
CA TRP A 246 12.82 -21.77 15.43
C TRP A 246 12.20 -23.02 14.79
N ILE A 247 12.64 -24.20 15.21
CA ILE A 247 12.13 -25.48 14.72
C ILE A 247 11.59 -26.29 15.89
N PRO A 248 10.27 -26.53 15.95
CA PRO A 248 9.70 -27.49 16.88
C PRO A 248 10.32 -28.88 16.70
N TYR A 249 10.67 -29.55 17.81
CA TYR A 249 11.37 -30.85 17.77
C TYR A 249 10.62 -31.92 16.97
N ASN A 250 9.27 -31.85 16.93
CA ASN A 250 8.42 -32.78 16.19
C ASN A 250 8.50 -32.63 14.66
N GLU A 251 9.20 -31.61 14.13
CA GLU A 251 9.48 -31.46 12.71
C GLU A 251 10.61 -32.39 12.21
N PHE A 252 11.40 -32.95 13.14
CA PHE A 252 12.50 -33.87 12.84
C PHE A 252 12.05 -35.34 12.80
N ARG A 253 12.49 -36.06 11.78
CA ARG A 253 12.26 -37.51 11.59
C ARG A 253 13.59 -38.24 11.40
N ASP A 254 13.53 -39.56 11.48
CA ASP A 254 14.68 -40.45 11.20
C ASP A 254 15.95 -40.02 11.96
N ILE A 255 15.79 -39.74 13.25
CA ILE A 255 16.88 -39.24 14.10
C ILE A 255 17.85 -40.40 14.40
N VAL A 256 19.08 -40.29 13.92
CA VAL A 256 20.15 -41.29 14.05
C VAL A 256 21.36 -40.66 14.74
N LEU A 257 21.94 -41.35 15.73
CA LEU A 257 23.17 -40.90 16.39
C LEU A 257 24.37 -41.07 15.44
N THR A 258 25.19 -40.03 15.28
CA THR A 258 26.26 -40.00 14.26
C THR A 258 27.65 -40.31 14.83
N ALA A 259 27.91 -40.02 16.11
CA ALA A 259 29.23 -40.19 16.72
C ALA A 259 29.15 -40.75 18.14
N ASP A 260 30.18 -41.50 18.54
CA ASP A 260 30.34 -42.12 19.86
C ASP A 260 30.35 -41.12 21.03
N ASN A 261 30.44 -39.81 20.74
CA ASN A 261 30.42 -38.72 21.72
C ASN A 261 29.01 -38.34 22.21
N LYS A 262 27.99 -39.19 21.97
CA LYS A 262 26.63 -39.15 22.57
C LYS A 262 25.77 -37.88 22.37
N GLU A 263 26.23 -36.85 21.67
CA GLU A 263 25.52 -35.55 21.60
C GLU A 263 25.30 -35.00 20.19
N ILE A 264 25.62 -35.77 19.14
CA ILE A 264 25.42 -35.38 17.73
C ILE A 264 24.53 -36.39 17.01
N TYR A 265 23.45 -35.90 16.43
CA TYR A 265 22.47 -36.69 15.69
C TYR A 265 22.29 -36.17 14.27
N ASN A 266 22.02 -37.04 13.31
CA ASN A 266 21.49 -36.68 12.00
C ASN A 266 19.98 -36.85 12.03
N ALA A 267 19.25 -35.95 11.39
CA ALA A 267 17.80 -36.05 11.24
C ALA A 267 17.35 -35.54 9.87
N LEU A 268 16.17 -35.97 9.45
CA LEU A 268 15.45 -35.35 8.34
C LEU A 268 14.55 -34.25 8.87
N TRP A 269 14.70 -33.02 8.38
CA TRP A 269 13.76 -31.95 8.69
C TRP A 269 12.60 -31.96 7.69
N SER A 270 11.43 -32.42 8.15
CA SER A 270 10.27 -32.71 7.30
C SER A 270 9.75 -31.49 6.55
N LYS A 271 9.67 -30.35 7.24
CA LYS A 271 9.20 -29.07 6.66
C LYS A 271 10.30 -28.35 5.88
N GLY A 272 11.57 -28.66 6.14
CA GLY A 272 12.71 -28.10 5.45
C GLY A 272 13.05 -26.66 5.85
N CYS A 273 14.26 -26.23 5.49
CA CYS A 273 14.74 -24.87 5.74
C CYS A 273 14.13 -23.88 4.77
N ILE A 274 13.94 -22.64 5.23
CA ILE A 274 13.60 -21.52 4.37
C ILE A 274 14.71 -21.33 3.33
N TYR A 275 14.29 -21.26 2.07
CA TYR A 275 15.17 -21.06 0.93
C TYR A 275 14.98 -19.69 0.30
N ASP A 276 13.72 -19.24 0.18
CA ASP A 276 13.35 -17.99 -0.48
C ASP A 276 11.96 -17.52 -0.02
N TRP A 277 11.56 -16.31 -0.40
CA TRP A 277 10.23 -15.76 -0.14
C TRP A 277 9.38 -15.77 -1.42
N ASP A 278 8.20 -16.39 -1.36
CA ASP A 278 7.21 -16.34 -2.43
C ASP A 278 6.42 -15.04 -2.32
N GLU A 279 6.77 -14.07 -3.17
CA GLU A 279 6.13 -12.74 -3.22
C GLU A 279 4.64 -12.79 -3.56
N ASP A 280 4.20 -13.80 -4.33
CA ASP A 280 2.80 -13.93 -4.75
C ASP A 280 1.95 -14.57 -3.65
N LYS A 281 2.51 -15.57 -2.96
CA LYS A 281 1.81 -16.26 -1.86
C LYS A 281 2.01 -15.59 -0.50
N LEU A 282 2.91 -14.60 -0.41
CA LEU A 282 3.36 -14.00 0.84
C LEU A 282 3.74 -15.07 1.88
N SER A 283 4.57 -16.03 1.46
CA SER A 283 4.94 -17.17 2.29
C SER A 283 6.35 -17.67 1.98
N TRP A 284 6.97 -18.37 2.94
CA TRP A 284 8.30 -18.94 2.76
C TRP A 284 8.31 -20.16 1.83
N ILE A 285 9.22 -20.16 0.87
CA ILE A 285 9.61 -21.33 0.09
C ILE A 285 10.59 -22.15 0.93
N ARG A 286 10.34 -23.46 1.04
CA ARG A 286 11.13 -24.36 1.89
C ARG A 286 11.73 -25.51 1.11
N GLU A 287 12.91 -25.94 1.53
CA GLU A 287 13.65 -27.07 0.97
C GLU A 287 13.93 -28.11 2.05
N VAL A 288 13.47 -29.34 1.84
CA VAL A 288 13.73 -30.47 2.75
C VAL A 288 15.23 -30.74 2.82
N LYS A 289 15.77 -30.82 4.05
CA LYS A 289 17.19 -31.09 4.26
C LYS A 289 17.44 -32.16 5.32
N LYS A 290 18.52 -32.91 5.12
CA LYS A 290 19.18 -33.64 6.20
C LYS A 290 19.96 -32.64 7.02
N VAL A 291 19.76 -32.67 8.33
CA VAL A 291 20.37 -31.74 9.27
C VAL A 291 21.14 -32.49 10.34
N THR A 292 22.15 -31.83 10.88
CA THR A 292 22.85 -32.29 12.08
C THR A 292 22.26 -31.55 13.29
N LEU A 293 21.74 -32.31 14.24
CA LEU A 293 21.27 -31.82 15.53
C LEU A 293 22.40 -31.99 16.54
N VAL A 294 22.69 -30.92 17.27
CA VAL A 294 23.66 -30.97 18.37
C VAL A 294 22.93 -30.70 19.67
N ASN A 295 23.08 -31.61 20.62
CA ASN A 295 22.51 -31.48 21.94
C ASN A 295 23.46 -30.64 22.81
N PHE A 296 23.12 -29.37 23.01
CA PHE A 296 23.86 -28.51 23.91
C PHE A 296 23.10 -28.32 25.21
N LYS A 297 23.77 -28.48 26.35
CA LYS A 297 23.31 -27.89 27.61
C LYS A 297 23.56 -26.37 27.52
N CYS A 298 22.67 -25.65 26.86
CA CYS A 298 22.91 -24.27 26.47
C CYS A 298 22.94 -23.34 27.69
N SER A 299 24.07 -22.68 27.92
CA SER A 299 24.09 -21.37 28.56
C SER A 299 23.86 -20.28 27.49
N ILE A 300 23.39 -19.09 27.87
CA ILE A 300 23.17 -17.97 26.93
C ILE A 300 24.42 -17.62 26.11
N ASN A 301 25.60 -17.82 26.72
CA ASN A 301 26.88 -17.53 26.09
C ASN A 301 27.15 -18.47 24.91
N ASP A 302 26.75 -19.75 25.03
CA ASP A 302 26.92 -20.74 23.97
C ASP A 302 26.02 -20.43 22.77
N PHE A 303 24.79 -19.97 23.03
CA PHE A 303 23.86 -19.57 21.97
C PHE A 303 24.36 -18.31 21.23
N ASN A 304 24.79 -17.28 21.96
CA ASN A 304 25.35 -16.06 21.37
C ASN A 304 26.60 -16.34 20.52
N ILE A 305 27.49 -17.22 20.98
CA ILE A 305 28.66 -17.66 20.21
C ILE A 305 28.21 -18.32 18.90
N MET A 306 27.21 -19.20 18.94
CA MET A 306 26.73 -19.92 17.77
C MET A 306 26.09 -18.97 16.73
N VAL A 307 25.28 -18.00 17.19
CA VAL A 307 24.74 -16.92 16.35
C VAL A 307 25.87 -16.10 15.72
N SER A 308 26.91 -15.74 16.49
CA SER A 308 28.03 -14.93 15.99
C SER A 308 28.87 -15.60 14.90
N TYR A 309 28.89 -16.94 14.85
CA TYR A 309 29.61 -17.71 13.84
C TYR A 309 28.75 -18.08 12.63
N ASN A 310 27.50 -17.59 12.51
CA ASN A 310 26.54 -17.96 11.45
C ASN A 310 26.40 -19.49 11.30
N LEU A 311 26.54 -20.20 12.40
CA LEU A 311 26.43 -21.65 12.40
C LEU A 311 24.95 -22.03 12.38
N GLN A 312 24.44 -22.49 11.23
CA GLN A 312 23.08 -23.06 11.08
C GLN A 312 22.96 -24.43 11.79
N TYR A 313 23.32 -24.52 13.07
CA TYR A 313 23.14 -25.73 13.87
C TYR A 313 21.86 -25.62 14.70
N PHE A 314 20.93 -26.53 14.46
CA PHE A 314 19.60 -26.48 15.07
C PHE A 314 19.61 -27.06 16.48
N LEU A 315 19.04 -26.28 17.40
CA LEU A 315 19.01 -26.51 18.84
C LEU A 315 18.07 -27.66 19.22
N LYS A 316 18.57 -28.56 20.07
CA LYS A 316 17.75 -29.38 20.95
C LYS A 316 17.70 -28.69 22.32
N LEU A 317 16.57 -28.07 22.67
CA LEU A 317 16.30 -27.66 24.06
C LEU A 317 15.55 -28.80 24.75
N HIS A 318 16.21 -29.47 25.70
CA HIS A 318 15.47 -30.14 26.77
C HIS A 318 15.18 -29.09 27.83
N LEU A 319 13.97 -28.52 27.79
CA LEU A 319 13.33 -28.01 28.98
C LEU A 319 13.02 -29.24 29.85
N LEU A 320 13.81 -29.44 30.91
CA LEU A 320 13.42 -30.26 32.05
C LEU A 320 12.64 -29.40 33.03
#